data_AF-A0A8S4FCI9-F1
#
_entry.id   AF-A0A8S4FCI9-F1
#
_cell.length_a   1.000
_cell.length_b   1.000
_cell.length_c   1.000
_cell.angle_alpha   90.00
_cell.angle_beta   90.00
_cell.angle_gamma   90.00
#
_symmetry.space_group_name_H-M   'P 1'
#
loop_
_entity.id
_entity.type
_entity.pdbx_description
1 polymer ?
#
loop_
_entity_poly.entity_id
_entity_poly.type
_entity_poly.pdbx_seq_one_letter_code
_entity_poly.pdbx_strand_id
1 'polypeptide(L)'
;MDDNEFFRQTIQHLARSLANIDPTPWEKLNTLFMLCPQASSTLQVTARSQDACIALGIYFLQSGLQHQDKLLPYFLKVLKSLGNAQFEEPWCRSPNAELLSN
;
A
#
# COMPACT_ATOMS: atom_id res chain seq x y z
N MET A 1 19.09 -4.06 -7.81
CA MET A 1 18.48 -3.51 -6.59
C MET A 1 17.09 -3.09 -6.99
N ASP A 2 16.10 -3.88 -6.64
CA ASP A 2 14.71 -3.71 -7.07
C ASP A 2 14.11 -2.45 -6.46
N ASP A 3 13.77 -1.45 -7.28
CA ASP A 3 13.19 -0.17 -6.84
C ASP A 3 11.92 -0.33 -5.97
N ASN A 4 11.20 -1.44 -6.15
CA ASN A 4 10.04 -1.79 -5.31
C ASN A 4 10.42 -2.11 -3.86
N GLU A 5 11.58 -2.71 -3.62
CA GLU A 5 12.02 -3.04 -2.26
C GLU A 5 12.41 -1.77 -1.49
N PHE A 6 13.12 -0.85 -2.14
CA PHE A 6 13.45 0.46 -1.55
C PHE A 6 12.20 1.24 -1.20
N PHE A 7 11.23 1.31 -2.12
CA PHE A 7 9.96 1.98 -1.88
C PHE A 7 9.22 1.41 -0.66
N ARG A 8 9.08 0.08 -0.59
CA ARG A 8 8.53 -0.63 0.56
C ARG A 8 9.22 -0.24 1.85
N GLN A 9 10.55 -0.35 1.89
CA GLN A 9 11.31 -0.05 3.10
C GLN A 9 11.13 1.42 3.52
N THR A 10 11.18 2.36 2.58
CA THR A 10 11.00 3.78 2.87
C THR A 10 9.60 4.06 3.43
N ILE A 11 8.54 3.54 2.82
CA ILE A 11 7.17 3.80 3.31
C ILE A 11 6.93 3.12 4.65
N GLN A 12 7.42 1.90 4.87
CA GLN A 12 7.30 1.24 6.16
C GLN A 12 8.05 1.99 7.27
N HIS A 13 9.26 2.48 7.01
CA HIS A 13 9.97 3.32 7.97
C HIS A 13 9.21 4.62 8.24
N LEU A 14 8.70 5.28 7.20
CA LEU A 14 7.90 6.49 7.35
C LEU A 14 6.64 6.21 8.20
N ALA A 15 5.91 5.14 7.92
CA ALA A 15 4.75 4.72 8.69
C ALA A 15 5.09 4.51 10.18
N ARG A 16 6.18 3.80 10.47
CA ARG A 16 6.63 3.58 11.86
C ARG A 16 7.04 4.87 12.56
N SER A 17 7.80 5.73 11.86
CA SER A 17 8.21 7.03 12.41
C SER A 17 7.00 7.91 12.70
N LEU A 18 6.00 7.93 11.82
CA LEU A 18 4.76 8.68 12.02
C LEU A 18 3.94 8.10 13.17
N ALA A 19 3.87 6.77 13.28
CA ALA A 19 3.10 6.12 14.34
C ALA A 19 3.65 6.38 15.74
N ASN A 20 4.94 6.68 15.86
CA ASN A 20 5.60 7.01 17.11
C ASN A 20 5.45 8.50 17.51
N ILE A 21 4.88 9.34 16.63
CA ILE A 21 4.63 10.75 16.91
C ILE A 21 3.21 10.87 17.50
N ASP A 22 3.12 11.22 18.79
CA ASP A 22 1.87 11.54 19.46
C ASP A 22 1.84 13.02 19.87
N PRO A 23 0.89 13.84 19.37
CA PRO A 23 -0.13 13.56 18.34
C PRO A 23 0.43 13.69 16.91
N THR A 24 0.17 12.72 16.02
CA THR A 24 0.66 12.82 14.64
C THR A 24 -0.10 13.92 13.88
N PRO A 25 0.57 14.96 13.36
CA PRO A 25 -0.08 15.97 12.53
C PRO A 25 -0.56 15.35 11.21
N TRP A 26 -1.82 15.63 10.86
CA TRP A 26 -2.44 15.10 9.64
C TRP A 26 -1.64 15.43 8.38
N GLU A 27 -0.93 16.57 8.32
CA GLU A 27 -0.08 16.92 7.17
C GLU A 27 0.97 15.84 6.85
N LYS A 28 1.58 15.25 7.88
CA LYS A 28 2.61 14.23 7.68
C LYS A 28 2.02 12.89 7.25
N LEU A 29 0.87 12.54 7.81
CA LEU A 29 0.07 11.39 7.38
C LEU A 29 -0.42 11.60 5.94
N ASN A 30 -0.84 12.82 5.60
CA ASN A 30 -1.31 13.18 4.26
C ASN A 30 -0.23 12.94 3.20
N THR A 31 1.06 13.18 3.51
CA THR A 31 2.16 12.79 2.63
C THR A 31 2.21 11.28 2.39
N LEU A 32 2.11 10.46 3.45
CA LEU A 32 2.08 9.00 3.33
C LEU A 32 0.79 8.51 2.62
N PHE A 33 -0.32 9.22 2.81
CA PHE A 33 -1.60 8.96 2.18
C PHE A 33 -1.62 9.32 0.69
N MET A 34 -0.95 10.40 0.30
CA MET A 34 -0.76 10.77 -1.12
C MET A 34 0.14 9.77 -1.86
N LEU A 35 1.02 9.06 -1.15
CA LEU A 35 1.80 7.95 -1.71
C LEU A 35 0.95 6.69 -1.91
N CYS A 36 -0.18 6.57 -1.21
CA CYS A 36 -1.12 5.47 -1.39
C CYS A 36 -1.98 5.70 -2.65
N PRO A 37 -2.42 4.62 -3.33
CA PRO A 37 -3.31 4.73 -4.48
C PRO A 37 -4.63 5.43 -4.08
N GLN A 38 -4.90 6.60 -4.65
CA GLN A 38 -6.18 7.29 -4.45
C GLN A 38 -7.29 6.50 -5.13
N ALA A 39 -8.26 6.01 -4.34
CA ALA A 39 -9.41 5.24 -4.79
C ALA A 39 -10.43 6.11 -5.56
N SER A 40 -10.05 6.66 -6.71
CA SER A 40 -10.91 7.60 -7.46
C SER A 40 -11.87 6.93 -8.45
N SER A 41 -11.60 5.75 -9.00
CA SER A 41 -12.57 5.04 -9.87
C SER A 41 -12.24 3.56 -10.09
N THR A 42 -10.97 3.25 -10.30
CA THR A 42 -10.43 1.90 -10.50
C THR A 42 -9.17 1.77 -9.65
N LEU A 43 -9.20 0.88 -8.66
CA LEU A 43 -8.04 0.62 -7.81
C LEU A 43 -7.05 -0.22 -8.60
N GLN A 44 -5.96 0.38 -9.08
CA GLN A 44 -4.87 -0.39 -9.67
C GLN A 44 -4.02 -0.99 -8.56
N VAL A 45 -4.10 -2.31 -8.42
CA VAL A 45 -3.36 -3.05 -7.42
C VAL A 45 -2.02 -3.46 -8.01
N THR A 46 -1.05 -2.55 -7.92
CA THR A 46 0.37 -2.79 -8.21
C THR A 46 1.11 -3.17 -6.92
N ALA A 47 2.28 -3.80 -7.01
CA ALA A 47 3.11 -4.15 -5.84
C ALA A 47 3.34 -2.95 -4.90
N ARG A 48 3.62 -1.76 -5.44
CA ARG A 48 3.77 -0.52 -4.65
C ARG A 48 2.51 -0.13 -3.89
N SER A 49 1.35 -0.30 -4.52
CA SER A 49 0.06 0.11 -3.98
C SER A 49 -0.34 -0.77 -2.78
N GLN A 50 -0.01 -2.07 -2.86
CA GLN A 50 -0.19 -3.02 -1.76
C GLN A 50 0.73 -2.66 -0.60
N ASP A 51 2.01 -2.41 -0.88
CA ASP A 51 2.98 -2.05 0.17
C ASP A 51 2.62 -0.76 0.89
N ALA A 52 2.14 0.25 0.14
CA ALA A 52 1.65 1.49 0.72
C ALA A 52 0.41 1.26 1.61
N CYS A 53 -0.55 0.44 1.17
CA CYS A 53 -1.71 0.08 1.99
C CYS A 53 -1.32 -0.69 3.26
N ILE A 54 -0.36 -1.61 3.16
CA ILE A 54 0.16 -2.37 4.31
C ILE A 54 0.83 -1.42 5.30
N ALA A 55 1.69 -0.54 4.82
CA ALA A 55 2.37 0.44 5.67
C ALA A 55 1.37 1.39 6.36
N LEU A 56 0.32 1.81 5.66
CA LEU A 56 -0.78 2.58 6.25
C LEU A 56 -1.51 1.79 7.36
N GLY A 57 -1.73 0.49 7.15
CA GLY A 57 -2.31 -0.40 8.16
C GLY A 57 -1.41 -0.56 9.40
N ILE A 58 -0.10 -0.70 9.20
CA ILE A 58 0.88 -0.73 10.28
C ILE A 58 0.84 0.58 11.07
N TYR A 59 0.84 1.74 10.39
CA TYR A 59 0.69 3.04 11.03
C TYR A 59 -0.59 3.11 11.88
N PHE A 60 -1.72 2.64 11.34
CA PHE A 60 -3.00 2.68 12.03
C PHE A 60 -3.00 1.84 13.32
N LEU A 61 -2.40 0.65 13.27
CA LEU A 61 -2.26 -0.23 14.45
C LEU A 61 -1.28 0.35 15.48
N GLN A 62 -0.15 0.88 15.01
CA GLN A 62 0.95 1.29 15.86
C GLN A 62 0.73 2.67 16.51
N SER A 63 -0.02 3.56 15.85
CA SER A 63 -0.41 4.87 16.41
C SER A 63 -1.58 4.77 17.40
N GLY A 64 -2.20 3.60 17.57
CA GLY A 64 -3.34 3.43 18.47
C GLY A 64 -4.67 3.95 17.89
N LEU A 65 -4.91 3.70 16.60
CA LEU A 65 -6.12 4.12 15.87
C LEU A 65 -6.27 5.65 15.73
N GLN A 66 -5.15 6.37 15.64
CA GLN A 66 -5.20 7.79 15.33
C GLN A 66 -5.81 8.03 13.94
N HIS A 67 -6.55 9.13 13.82
CA HIS A 67 -7.24 9.52 12.59
C HIS A 67 -8.19 8.44 12.04
N GLN A 68 -8.76 7.60 12.91
CA GLN A 68 -9.75 6.58 12.53
C GLN A 68 -10.90 7.17 11.70
N ASP A 69 -11.34 8.38 12.02
CA ASP A 69 -12.38 9.11 11.28
C ASP A 69 -12.09 9.21 9.76
N LYS A 70 -10.82 9.31 9.37
CA LYS A 70 -10.41 9.40 7.96
C LYS A 70 -9.86 8.09 7.40
N LEU A 71 -9.11 7.34 8.21
CA LEU A 71 -8.51 6.09 7.78
C LEU A 71 -9.54 4.97 7.61
N LEU A 72 -10.51 4.88 8.51
CA LEU A 72 -11.53 3.82 8.46
C LEU A 72 -12.41 3.91 7.21
N PRO A 73 -12.98 5.07 6.81
CA PRO A 73 -13.69 5.17 5.54
C PRO A 73 -12.76 4.99 4.34
N TYR A 74 -11.47 5.34 4.44
CA TYR A 74 -10.50 5.05 3.38
C TYR A 74 -10.26 3.54 3.20
N PHE A 75 -9.98 2.81 4.28
CA PHE A 75 -9.80 1.36 4.24
C PHE A 75 -11.05 0.66 3.71
N LEU A 76 -12.24 1.10 4.14
CA LEU A 76 -13.51 0.58 3.61
C LEU A 76 -13.66 0.85 2.10
N LYS A 77 -13.28 2.05 1.62
CA LYS A 77 -13.28 2.37 0.20
C LYS A 77 -12.28 1.51 -0.56
N VAL A 78 -11.06 1.34 -0.06
CA VAL A 78 -10.04 0.47 -0.67
C VAL A 78 -10.54 -0.97 -0.74
N LEU A 79 -11.09 -1.52 0.35
CA LEU A 79 -11.66 -2.87 0.39
C LEU A 79 -12.83 -3.04 -0.58
N LYS A 80 -13.71 -2.04 -0.66
CA LYS A 80 -14.84 -2.05 -1.60
C LYS A 80 -14.37 -1.99 -3.06
N SER A 81 -13.36 -1.17 -3.33
CA SER A 81 -12.73 -1.07 -4.65
C SER A 81 -11.85 -2.26 -4.97
N LEU A 82 -11.42 -3.05 -3.97
CA LEU A 82 -10.62 -4.26 -4.16
C LEU A 82 -11.38 -5.33 -4.97
N GLY A 83 -12.71 -5.41 -4.82
CA GLY A 83 -13.55 -6.30 -5.62
C GLY A 83 -13.59 -5.94 -7.11
N ASN A 84 -13.35 -4.67 -7.45
CA ASN A 84 -13.25 -4.17 -8.83
C ASN A 84 -11.81 -3.77 -9.19
N ALA A 85 -10.83 -4.20 -8.40
CA ALA A 85 -9.45 -3.79 -8.58
C ALA A 85 -8.86 -4.44 -9.83
N GLN A 86 -8.12 -3.65 -10.59
CA GLN A 86 -7.29 -4.17 -11.66
C GLN A 86 -5.94 -4.53 -11.05
N PHE A 87 -5.71 -5.82 -10.84
CA PHE A 87 -4.41 -6.32 -10.45
C PHE A 87 -3.50 -6.24 -11.66
N GLU A 88 -2.38 -5.54 -11.54
CA GLU A 88 -1.32 -5.66 -12.53
C GLU A 88 -0.72 -7.05 -12.29
N GLU A 89 -1.14 -8.03 -13.09
CA GLU A 89 -0.58 -9.38 -13.05
C GLU A 89 0.93 -9.26 -13.33
N PRO A 90 1.81 -9.65 -12.39
CA PRO A 90 3.16 -9.98 -12.78
C PRO A 90 3.04 -11.27 -13.58
N TRP A 91 2.95 -11.11 -14.91
CA TRP A 91 3.25 -12.07 -15.96
C TRP A 91 3.08 -13.52 -15.50
N CYS A 92 1.97 -14.13 -15.93
CA CYS A 92 1.86 -15.57 -16.13
C CYS A 92 3.24 -16.25 -16.07
N ARG A 93 3.48 -17.05 -15.03
CA ARG A 93 4.50 -18.07 -15.08
C ARG A 93 4.17 -18.91 -16.32
N SER A 94 4.84 -18.70 -17.46
CA SER A 94 4.70 -19.62 -18.59
C SER A 94 5.27 -20.96 -18.10
N PRO A 95 4.49 -22.06 -18.00
CA PRO A 95 5.05 -23.37 -17.70
C PRO A 95 5.72 -23.99 -18.96
N ASN A 96 6.33 -23.17 -19.83
CA ASN A 96 6.92 -23.64 -21.09
C ASN A 96 8.34 -23.08 -21.29
N ALA A 97 9.24 -23.47 -20.39
CA ALA A 97 10.68 -23.28 -20.57
C ALA A 97 11.47 -24.60 -20.43
N GLU A 98 10.80 -25.76 -20.50
CA GLU A 98 11.44 -27.09 -20.40
C GLU A 98 11.29 -27.95 -21.66
N LEU A 99 10.86 -27.36 -22.78
CA LEU A 99 10.89 -28.02 -24.09
C LEU A 99 11.82 -27.22 -24.99
N LEU A 100 13.09 -27.66 -25.03
CA LEU A 100 14.05 -27.58 -26.16
C LEU A 100 15.50 -27.53 -25.62
N SER A 101 15.97 -28.65 -25.07
CA SER A 101 17.38 -29.04 -25.20
C SER A 101 17.47 -30.57 -25.17
N ASN A 102 16.96 -31.18 -26.25
CA ASN A 102 17.46 -32.47 -26.73
C ASN A 102 18.58 -32.19 -27.73
#